data_AF-A0A8J8GWN5-F1
#
_entry.id   AF-A0A8J8GWN5-F1
#
_cell.length_a   1.000
_cell.length_b   1.000
_cell.length_c   1.000
_cell.angle_alpha   90.00
_cell.angle_beta   90.00
_cell.angle_gamma   90.00
#
_symmetry.space_group_name_H-M   'P 1'
#
loop_
_entity.id
_entity.type
_entity.pdbx_description
1 polymer ?
#
loop_
_entity_poly.entity_id
_entity_poly.type
_entity_poly.pdbx_seq_one_letter_code
_entity_poly.pdbx_strand_id
1 'polypeptide(L)'
;MSVACVVNDDRVSELSGLVVTASGYIAINDSNWDPSAIRIFYLDKKCKLTKSIGYPTAARDPEDLTLAKDGTLWVADVGDNYNASVRRKTVALWKLAPGAKSPVIYRLAYPDGPHDAETLLLAADGTPIIVTKELSGRSEIFVPTGPLVAKAADGVPLKRVGSVRLPDSQTPNFLDSIGRRLVTGGAVSPDGRHVVLRTYADAFEWDVVDGDIVKTLTDQEPRATPLPDEQQGEAIAYTPDGSAFVTACDEPAGPTTLRRYVPAARPSPSPSEDQKSGDQEQTLAGDDGGRPGNRLMFAVGITGLVLVLLGVMGVVLRRLAR
;
A
#
# COMPACT_ATOMS: atom_id res chain seq x y z
N MET A 1 -18.47 0.89 6.77
CA MET A 1 -17.59 2.08 6.61
C MET A 1 -18.18 3.24 7.38
N SER A 2 -17.35 4.05 8.04
CA SER A 2 -17.72 5.38 8.57
C SER A 2 -16.61 6.39 8.27
N VAL A 3 -16.89 7.69 8.31
CA VAL A 3 -15.85 8.73 8.24
C VAL A 3 -15.18 8.84 9.62
N ALA A 4 -13.85 8.77 9.66
CA ALA A 4 -13.07 8.99 10.88
C ALA A 4 -12.90 10.50 11.15
N CYS A 5 -12.41 11.25 10.15
CA CYS A 5 -12.41 12.70 10.11
C CYS A 5 -12.05 13.19 8.69
N VAL A 6 -12.11 14.51 8.47
CA VAL A 6 -11.75 15.14 7.19
C VAL A 6 -10.61 16.11 7.44
N VAL A 7 -9.53 15.95 6.68
CA VAL A 7 -8.40 16.86 6.63
C VAL A 7 -8.77 18.04 5.75
N ASN A 8 -8.79 19.24 6.32
CA ASN A 8 -9.08 20.49 5.61
C ASN A 8 -7.85 21.41 5.64
N ASP A 9 -6.74 20.91 5.10
CA ASP A 9 -5.47 21.63 5.03
C ASP A 9 -4.76 21.23 3.74
N ASP A 10 -4.65 22.15 2.78
CA ASP A 10 -4.10 21.88 1.44
C ASP A 10 -2.63 21.43 1.45
N ARG A 11 -1.94 21.55 2.60
CA ARG A 11 -0.59 21.01 2.78
C ARG A 11 -0.59 19.51 2.99
N VAL A 12 -1.73 18.91 3.32
CA VAL A 12 -1.91 17.51 3.66
C VAL A 12 -2.85 16.89 2.63
N SER A 13 -2.32 16.68 1.43
CA SER A 13 -2.96 16.02 0.30
C SER A 13 -2.14 14.80 -0.11
N GLU A 14 -2.61 14.04 -1.10
CA GLU A 14 -1.82 12.97 -1.72
C GLU A 14 -1.33 11.91 -0.71
N LEU A 15 -2.19 11.49 0.23
CA LEU A 15 -1.76 10.65 1.35
C LEU A 15 -1.50 9.20 0.93
N SER A 16 -0.21 8.83 0.90
CA SER A 16 0.24 7.47 0.53
C SER A 16 0.44 6.56 1.76
N GLY A 17 0.88 7.11 2.90
CA GLY A 17 1.04 6.34 4.14
C GLY A 17 0.34 6.92 5.37
N LEU A 18 -0.02 6.06 6.34
CA LEU A 18 -0.77 6.44 7.54
C LEU A 18 -0.41 5.58 8.76
N VAL A 19 -0.41 6.21 9.94
CA VAL A 19 -0.40 5.55 11.25
C VAL A 19 -1.47 6.18 12.14
N VAL A 20 -2.24 5.36 12.86
CA VAL A 20 -3.15 5.82 13.91
C VAL A 20 -2.47 5.73 15.27
N THR A 21 -2.53 6.81 16.05
CA THR A 21 -1.98 6.90 17.40
C THR A 21 -3.07 7.15 18.44
N ALA A 22 -2.75 7.03 19.72
CA ALA A 22 -3.68 7.38 20.80
C ALA A 22 -4.11 8.86 20.77
N SER A 23 -3.34 9.74 20.14
CA SER A 23 -3.55 11.20 20.07
C SER A 23 -4.10 11.70 18.74
N GLY A 24 -4.16 10.88 17.70
CA GLY A 24 -4.53 11.30 16.34
C GLY A 24 -3.84 10.46 15.28
N TYR A 25 -3.31 11.10 14.25
CA TYR A 25 -2.75 10.42 13.08
C TYR A 25 -1.36 10.95 12.72
N ILE A 26 -0.56 10.10 12.12
CA ILE A 26 0.68 10.50 11.43
C ILE A 26 0.52 10.06 9.98
N ALA A 27 0.77 10.96 9.04
CA ALA A 27 0.63 10.66 7.62
C ALA A 27 1.82 11.23 6.84
N ILE A 28 2.04 10.72 5.64
CA ILE A 28 2.93 11.30 4.64
C ILE A 28 2.15 11.48 3.36
N ASN A 29 2.52 12.50 2.60
CA ASN A 29 2.11 12.61 1.20
C ASN A 29 3.09 11.84 0.30
N ASP A 30 2.64 11.45 -0.88
CA ASP A 30 3.45 10.89 -1.96
C ASP A 30 4.46 11.92 -2.52
N SER A 31 5.19 11.53 -3.55
CA SER A 31 6.06 12.37 -4.35
C SER A 31 5.37 13.62 -4.84
N ASN A 32 6.17 14.68 -4.96
CA ASN A 32 5.66 15.98 -5.33
C ASN A 32 6.70 16.73 -6.17
N TRP A 33 6.22 17.51 -7.13
CA TRP A 33 7.05 18.40 -7.94
C TRP A 33 7.79 19.45 -7.11
N ASP A 34 7.23 19.85 -5.96
CA ASP A 34 7.90 20.62 -4.92
C ASP A 34 8.42 19.67 -3.82
N PRO A 35 9.73 19.36 -3.79
CA PRO A 35 10.27 18.44 -2.79
C PRO A 35 10.16 18.97 -1.35
N SER A 36 9.87 20.25 -1.15
CA SER A 36 9.66 20.84 0.19
C SER A 36 8.26 20.59 0.76
N ALA A 37 7.30 20.26 -0.12
CA ALA A 37 5.94 19.85 0.22
C ALA A 37 5.88 18.39 0.72
N ILE A 38 6.88 17.56 0.37
CA ILE A 38 7.02 16.18 0.84
C ILE A 38 7.43 16.16 2.33
N ARG A 39 6.49 15.78 3.20
CA ARG A 39 6.65 15.93 4.65
C ARG A 39 5.98 14.80 5.44
N ILE A 40 6.33 14.73 6.72
CA ILE A 40 5.64 13.92 7.73
C ILE A 40 4.67 14.84 8.47
N PHE A 41 3.38 14.54 8.41
CA PHE A 41 2.30 15.31 9.03
C PHE A 41 1.79 14.63 10.29
N TYR A 42 1.57 15.42 11.34
CA TYR A 42 0.94 14.98 12.59
C TYR A 42 -0.40 15.68 12.71
N LEU A 43 -1.47 14.88 12.77
CA LEU A 43 -2.85 15.35 12.88
C LEU A 43 -3.40 14.98 14.26
N ASP A 44 -4.25 15.84 14.82
CA ASP A 44 -5.05 15.45 15.99
C ASP A 44 -6.20 14.50 15.60
N LYS A 45 -6.99 14.04 16.59
CA LYS A 45 -8.14 13.15 16.35
C LYS A 45 -9.22 13.75 15.43
N LYS A 46 -9.22 15.06 15.22
CA LYS A 46 -10.16 15.79 14.35
C LYS A 46 -9.55 16.09 12.98
N CYS A 47 -8.43 15.44 12.62
CA CYS A 47 -7.70 15.66 11.37
C CYS A 47 -7.12 17.08 11.23
N LYS A 48 -6.94 17.84 12.34
CA LYS A 48 -6.28 19.15 12.28
C LYS A 48 -4.77 18.97 12.29
N LEU A 49 -4.07 19.62 11.36
CA LEU A 49 -2.61 19.62 11.36
C LEU A 49 -2.06 20.32 12.61
N THR A 50 -1.23 19.59 13.36
CA THR A 50 -0.61 20.06 14.61
C THR A 50 0.89 20.29 14.45
N LYS A 51 1.55 19.50 13.59
CA LYS A 51 2.99 19.57 13.35
C LYS A 51 3.30 18.97 11.98
N SER A 52 4.31 19.50 11.30
CA SER A 52 4.90 18.84 10.13
C SER A 52 6.43 18.83 10.23
N ILE A 53 7.06 17.76 9.76
CA ILE A 53 8.51 17.56 9.78
C ILE A 53 8.98 17.34 8.35
N GLY A 54 10.01 18.07 7.94
CA GLY A 54 10.68 17.86 6.66
C GLY A 54 11.86 16.89 6.80
N TYR A 55 12.36 16.44 5.66
CA TYR A 55 13.52 15.56 5.56
C TYR A 55 14.82 16.39 5.43
N PRO A 56 15.96 15.94 5.99
CA PRO A 56 17.25 16.62 5.83
C PRO A 56 17.68 16.77 4.36
N THR A 57 17.37 15.75 3.56
CA THR A 57 17.39 15.79 2.11
C THR A 57 16.00 15.36 1.67
N ALA A 58 15.42 16.01 0.66
CA ALA A 58 14.07 15.68 0.22
C ALA A 58 13.92 14.17 -0.02
N ALA A 59 12.86 13.59 0.55
CA ALA A 59 12.41 12.27 0.15
C ALA A 59 11.96 12.33 -1.32
N ARG A 60 12.08 11.22 -2.04
CA ARG A 60 11.82 11.20 -3.48
C ARG A 60 10.42 10.68 -3.81
N ASP A 61 10.11 9.49 -3.30
CA ASP A 61 8.90 8.69 -3.56
C ASP A 61 8.54 8.00 -2.23
N PRO A 62 8.06 8.75 -1.21
CA PRO A 62 7.61 8.18 0.06
C PRO A 62 6.21 7.61 -0.03
N GLU A 63 6.11 6.30 0.13
CA GLU A 63 4.89 5.54 -0.17
C GLU A 63 4.20 4.96 1.05
N ASP A 64 4.95 4.70 2.13
CA ASP A 64 4.33 4.13 3.33
C ASP A 64 5.04 4.58 4.60
N LEU A 65 4.37 4.47 5.74
CA LEU A 65 5.00 4.63 7.04
C LEU A 65 4.46 3.67 8.09
N THR A 66 5.31 3.39 9.06
CA THR A 66 4.92 2.55 10.19
C THR A 66 5.61 3.02 11.47
N LEU A 67 5.00 2.69 12.60
CA LEU A 67 5.49 3.05 13.93
C LEU A 67 5.99 1.80 14.63
N ALA A 68 7.29 1.75 14.91
CA ALA A 68 7.89 0.67 15.67
C ALA A 68 7.44 0.72 17.15
N LYS A 69 7.56 -0.40 17.85
CA LYS A 69 7.15 -0.54 19.27
C LYS A 69 7.87 0.44 20.21
N ASP A 70 9.08 0.86 19.87
CA ASP A 70 9.87 1.86 20.60
C ASP A 70 9.43 3.30 20.30
N GLY A 71 8.42 3.50 19.45
CA GLY A 71 7.93 4.80 19.00
C GLY A 71 8.74 5.42 17.86
N THR A 72 9.75 4.72 17.32
CA THR A 72 10.46 5.18 16.13
C THR A 72 9.52 5.12 14.93
N LEU A 73 9.35 6.25 14.26
CA LEU A 73 8.63 6.31 13.00
C LEU A 73 9.57 5.91 11.86
N TRP A 74 9.10 5.03 10.98
CA TRP A 74 9.78 4.60 9.78
C TRP A 74 8.97 5.05 8.59
N VAL A 75 9.58 5.79 7.67
CA VAL A 75 8.98 6.18 6.39
C VAL A 75 9.70 5.47 5.26
N ALA A 76 8.94 4.82 4.40
CA ALA A 76 9.39 4.07 3.24
C ALA A 76 9.45 5.00 2.03
N ASP A 77 10.63 5.54 1.75
CA ASP A 77 10.93 6.22 0.50
C ASP A 77 11.37 5.15 -0.51
N VAL A 78 10.38 4.39 -1.01
CA VAL A 78 10.58 3.11 -1.74
C VAL A 78 9.90 3.00 -3.11
N GLY A 79 9.04 3.95 -3.51
CA GLY A 79 8.49 4.00 -4.86
C GLY A 79 9.56 4.19 -5.94
N ASP A 80 9.26 3.86 -7.19
CA ASP A 80 10.10 4.26 -8.32
C ASP A 80 9.28 4.21 -9.62
N ASN A 81 8.09 4.81 -9.59
CA ASN A 81 7.11 4.89 -10.69
C ASN A 81 7.67 5.54 -11.99
N TYR A 82 8.88 6.10 -11.92
CA TYR A 82 9.55 6.80 -13.00
C TYR A 82 10.14 5.87 -14.09
N ASN A 83 10.43 6.47 -15.24
CA ASN A 83 11.09 5.79 -16.36
C ASN A 83 12.41 5.12 -15.94
N ALA A 84 12.78 4.03 -16.63
CA ALA A 84 13.97 3.24 -16.30
C ALA A 84 15.29 4.05 -16.27
N SER A 85 15.39 5.19 -16.98
CA SER A 85 16.60 6.01 -17.07
C SER A 85 16.78 7.02 -15.93
N VAL A 86 15.73 7.31 -15.15
CA VAL A 86 15.82 8.08 -13.89
C VAL A 86 15.55 7.23 -12.65
N ARG A 87 15.44 5.91 -12.76
CA ARG A 87 15.27 5.04 -11.59
C ARG A 87 16.46 5.13 -10.63
N ARG A 88 16.18 5.11 -9.33
CA ARG A 88 17.20 5.27 -8.28
C ARG A 88 17.94 3.95 -8.08
N LYS A 89 19.27 4.04 -7.94
CA LYS A 89 20.08 2.86 -7.57
C LYS A 89 19.75 2.31 -6.17
N THR A 90 19.27 3.17 -5.28
CA THR A 90 18.92 2.80 -3.91
C THR A 90 17.58 3.42 -3.53
N VAL A 91 16.76 2.66 -2.81
CA VAL A 91 15.61 3.18 -2.06
C VAL A 91 16.04 3.53 -0.64
N ALA A 92 15.15 4.10 0.17
CA ALA A 92 15.48 4.53 1.52
C ALA A 92 14.37 4.23 2.53
N LEU A 93 14.81 3.93 3.76
CA LEU A 93 14.00 4.02 4.96
C LEU A 93 14.46 5.21 5.77
N TRP A 94 13.56 6.13 6.07
CA TRP A 94 13.78 7.27 6.94
C TRP A 94 13.32 6.92 8.34
N LYS A 95 14.20 6.99 9.33
CA LYS A 95 13.84 6.75 10.73
C LYS A 95 13.81 8.04 11.53
N LEU A 96 12.71 8.30 12.21
CA LEU A 96 12.55 9.42 13.13
C LEU A 96 12.27 8.88 14.54
N ALA A 97 13.30 8.92 15.39
CA ALA A 97 13.17 8.52 16.78
C ALA A 97 12.20 9.44 17.56
N PRO A 98 11.55 8.96 18.63
CA PRO A 98 10.72 9.80 19.49
C PRO A 98 11.45 11.06 19.95
N GLY A 99 10.81 12.22 19.79
CA GLY A 99 11.37 13.52 20.17
C GLY A 99 12.48 14.06 19.24
N ALA A 100 12.93 13.28 18.25
CA ALA A 100 13.87 13.78 17.25
C ALA A 100 13.22 14.88 16.39
N LYS A 101 14.06 15.80 15.92
CA LYS A 101 13.63 16.92 15.06
C LYS A 101 13.74 16.62 13.57
N SER A 102 14.49 15.58 13.20
CA SER A 102 14.77 15.27 11.80
C SER A 102 15.05 13.77 11.64
N PRO A 103 14.54 13.13 10.57
CA PRO A 103 14.79 11.72 10.30
C PRO A 103 16.21 11.43 9.83
N VAL A 104 16.66 10.19 10.03
CA VAL A 104 17.94 9.66 9.55
C VAL A 104 17.68 8.68 8.40
N ILE A 105 18.41 8.84 7.29
CA ILE A 105 18.29 7.98 6.11
C ILE A 105 19.08 6.68 6.26
N TYR A 106 18.46 5.58 5.82
CA TYR A 106 19.06 4.26 5.67
C TYR A 106 18.77 3.78 4.25
N ARG A 107 19.80 3.66 3.41
CA ARG A 107 19.63 3.25 2.02
C ARG A 107 19.61 1.73 1.87
N LEU A 108 18.89 1.27 0.86
CA LEU A 108 18.71 -0.14 0.51
C LEU A 108 18.85 -0.30 -1.00
N ALA A 109 19.40 -1.43 -1.44
CA ALA A 109 19.57 -1.72 -2.86
C ALA A 109 18.94 -3.08 -3.20
N TYR A 110 18.05 -3.10 -4.17
CA TYR A 110 17.51 -4.34 -4.73
C TYR A 110 18.61 -5.12 -5.48
N PRO A 111 18.58 -6.47 -5.44
CA PRO A 111 19.62 -7.30 -6.04
C PRO A 111 19.59 -7.31 -7.58
N ASP A 112 18.45 -6.99 -8.18
CA ASP A 112 18.13 -7.14 -9.60
C ASP A 112 17.70 -5.82 -10.28
N GLY A 113 17.92 -4.69 -9.59
CA GLY A 113 17.61 -3.36 -10.08
C GLY A 113 16.36 -2.75 -9.43
N PRO A 114 15.99 -1.52 -9.78
CA PRO A 114 15.02 -0.77 -9.01
C PRO A 114 13.59 -1.29 -9.23
N HIS A 115 12.87 -1.54 -8.15
CA HIS A 115 11.46 -1.92 -8.12
C HIS A 115 10.60 -0.76 -7.64
N ASP A 116 9.36 -0.71 -8.11
CA ASP A 116 8.32 0.15 -7.56
C ASP A 116 7.64 -0.57 -6.39
N ALA A 117 7.72 -0.01 -5.20
CA ALA A 117 7.19 -0.61 -3.99
C ALA A 117 6.39 0.39 -3.18
N GLU A 118 5.29 -0.07 -2.61
CA GLU A 118 4.26 0.80 -2.02
C GLU A 118 3.95 0.44 -0.58
N THR A 119 4.77 -0.43 0.03
CA THR A 119 4.41 -0.98 1.35
C THR A 119 5.64 -1.28 2.18
N LEU A 120 5.57 -0.86 3.44
CA LEU A 120 6.53 -1.18 4.49
C LEU A 120 5.84 -1.83 5.68
N LEU A 121 6.24 -3.07 5.96
CA LEU A 121 5.87 -3.78 7.17
C LEU A 121 7.09 -3.89 8.09
N LEU A 122 6.86 -3.99 9.40
CA LEU A 122 7.91 -4.31 10.37
C LEU A 122 7.59 -5.65 11.03
N ALA A 123 8.55 -6.58 10.95
CA ALA A 123 8.54 -7.79 11.75
C ALA A 123 8.71 -7.47 13.24
N ALA A 124 8.40 -8.44 14.10
CA ALA A 124 8.45 -8.28 15.56
C ALA A 124 9.86 -7.93 16.08
N ASP A 125 10.90 -8.33 15.36
CA ASP A 125 12.31 -8.04 15.66
C ASP A 125 12.80 -6.70 15.08
N GLY A 126 11.94 -5.96 14.38
CA GLY A 126 12.27 -4.69 13.73
C GLY A 126 12.85 -4.83 12.32
N THR A 127 12.87 -6.03 11.75
CA THR A 127 13.25 -6.25 10.34
C THR A 127 12.21 -5.59 9.42
N PRO A 128 12.60 -4.68 8.51
CA PRO A 128 11.69 -4.13 7.52
C PRO A 128 11.44 -5.13 6.39
N ILE A 129 10.18 -5.22 5.99
CA ILE A 129 9.69 -6.03 4.88
C ILE A 129 9.08 -5.07 3.87
N ILE A 130 9.60 -5.07 2.65
CA ILE A 130 9.14 -4.22 1.55
C ILE A 130 8.35 -5.09 0.57
N VAL A 131 7.17 -4.62 0.15
CA VAL A 131 6.30 -5.33 -0.81
C VAL A 131 6.11 -4.48 -2.06
N THR A 132 6.37 -5.05 -3.24
CA THR A 132 6.34 -4.30 -4.52
C THR A 132 4.92 -4.13 -5.08
N LYS A 133 4.72 -3.13 -5.94
CA LYS A 133 3.49 -2.92 -6.72
C LYS A 133 3.70 -3.43 -8.13
N GLU A 134 3.13 -4.59 -8.42
CA GLU A 134 3.40 -5.28 -9.68
C GLU A 134 2.15 -5.35 -10.55
N LEU A 135 2.22 -4.85 -11.78
CA LEU A 135 1.16 -4.96 -12.79
C LEU A 135 0.80 -6.42 -13.12
N SER A 136 1.68 -7.37 -12.81
CA SER A 136 1.39 -8.81 -12.92
C SER A 136 0.35 -9.32 -11.91
N GLY A 137 0.07 -8.54 -10.85
CA GLY A 137 -0.73 -8.93 -9.70
C GLY A 137 -0.03 -9.94 -8.78
N ARG A 138 1.29 -10.07 -8.88
CA ARG A 138 2.12 -10.85 -7.96
C ARG A 138 3.21 -9.92 -7.41
N SER A 139 3.02 -9.44 -6.20
CA SER A 139 3.98 -8.58 -5.52
C SER A 139 5.16 -9.37 -4.98
N GLU A 140 6.37 -8.85 -5.15
CA GLU A 140 7.59 -9.44 -4.58
C GLU A 140 7.83 -8.92 -3.16
N ILE A 141 8.45 -9.75 -2.32
CA ILE A 141 8.73 -9.44 -0.91
C ILE A 141 10.24 -9.39 -0.70
N PHE A 142 10.74 -8.27 -0.17
CA PHE A 142 12.16 -8.03 0.06
C PHE A 142 12.46 -7.72 1.53
N VAL A 143 13.62 -8.18 2.00
CA VAL A 143 14.17 -7.82 3.31
C VAL A 143 15.67 -7.50 3.20
N PRO A 144 16.24 -6.69 4.12
CA PRO A 144 17.69 -6.48 4.19
C PRO A 144 18.46 -7.79 4.41
N THR A 145 19.63 -7.89 3.79
CA THR A 145 20.57 -9.02 4.00
C THR A 145 21.32 -8.95 5.32
N GLY A 146 21.26 -7.80 6.02
CA GLY A 146 21.89 -7.58 7.31
C GLY A 146 21.39 -6.29 7.99
N PRO A 147 22.02 -5.88 9.10
CA PRO A 147 21.63 -4.69 9.84
C PRO A 147 21.67 -3.42 8.97
N LEU A 148 20.69 -2.54 9.17
CA LEU A 148 20.65 -1.26 8.47
C LEU A 148 21.81 -0.36 8.90
N VAL A 149 22.49 0.26 7.92
CA VAL A 149 23.60 1.19 8.15
C VAL A 149 23.16 2.61 7.79
N ALA A 150 23.20 3.52 8.75
CA ALA A 150 22.80 4.90 8.55
C ALA A 150 23.70 5.58 7.50
N LYS A 151 23.08 6.29 6.55
CA LYS A 151 23.78 7.11 5.53
C LYS A 151 24.76 6.34 4.63
N ALA A 152 24.68 5.00 4.55
CA ALA A 152 25.47 4.22 3.61
C ALA A 152 25.06 4.56 2.17
N ALA A 153 25.98 5.09 1.35
CA ALA A 153 25.65 5.60 0.01
C ALA A 153 25.11 4.51 -0.93
N ASP A 154 25.75 3.34 -0.92
CA ASP A 154 25.38 2.19 -1.77
C ASP A 154 24.21 1.38 -1.20
N GLY A 155 23.81 1.67 0.04
CA GLY A 155 22.74 0.97 0.74
C GLY A 155 23.09 -0.44 1.18
N VAL A 156 22.28 -0.99 2.10
CA VAL A 156 22.36 -2.40 2.48
C VAL A 156 21.65 -3.23 1.41
N PRO A 157 22.25 -4.31 0.89
CA PRO A 157 21.60 -5.14 -0.11
C PRO A 157 20.31 -5.76 0.43
N LEU A 158 19.27 -5.77 -0.38
CA LEU A 158 18.04 -6.52 -0.17
C LEU A 158 18.16 -7.92 -0.76
N LYS A 159 17.37 -8.84 -0.24
CA LYS A 159 17.13 -10.16 -0.85
C LYS A 159 15.63 -10.37 -1.02
N ARG A 160 15.23 -10.95 -2.16
CA ARG A 160 13.86 -11.43 -2.36
C ARG A 160 13.64 -12.67 -1.50
N VAL A 161 12.58 -12.67 -0.70
CA VAL A 161 12.25 -13.75 0.24
C VAL A 161 10.92 -14.42 -0.05
N GLY A 162 10.13 -13.89 -0.99
CA GLY A 162 8.86 -14.47 -1.37
C GLY A 162 8.11 -13.61 -2.38
N SER A 163 6.89 -14.03 -2.67
CA SER A 163 5.93 -13.23 -3.44
C SER A 163 4.52 -13.51 -2.94
N VAL A 164 3.65 -12.52 -2.96
CA VAL A 164 2.24 -12.65 -2.60
C VAL A 164 1.36 -12.41 -3.83
N ARG A 165 0.32 -13.22 -3.98
CA ARG A 165 -0.75 -13.01 -4.95
C ARG A 165 -2.05 -12.88 -4.21
N LEU A 166 -2.74 -11.77 -4.42
CA LEU A 166 -4.00 -11.48 -3.75
C LEU A 166 -5.15 -12.26 -4.41
N PRO A 167 -6.16 -12.71 -3.63
CA PRO A 167 -7.36 -13.31 -4.19
C PRO A 167 -8.09 -12.40 -5.18
N ASP A 168 -8.84 -12.99 -6.10
CA ASP A 168 -9.68 -12.21 -7.00
C ASP A 168 -10.80 -11.50 -6.20
N SER A 169 -11.12 -10.30 -6.66
CA SER A 169 -12.15 -9.45 -6.08
C SER A 169 -13.06 -8.91 -7.19
N GLN A 170 -14.26 -8.48 -6.80
CA GLN A 170 -15.18 -7.75 -7.66
C GLN A 170 -15.45 -6.34 -7.13
N THR A 171 -14.74 -5.89 -6.09
CA THR A 171 -14.90 -4.56 -5.52
C THR A 171 -14.60 -3.49 -6.58
N PRO A 172 -15.54 -2.56 -6.86
CA PRO A 172 -15.34 -1.50 -7.84
C PRO A 172 -14.15 -0.59 -7.49
N ASN A 173 -13.40 -0.18 -8.51
CA ASN A 173 -12.34 0.85 -8.42
C ASN A 173 -12.07 1.42 -9.82
N PHE A 174 -11.32 2.52 -9.91
CA PHE A 174 -11.06 3.24 -11.16
C PHE A 174 -10.19 2.48 -12.18
N LEU A 175 -9.40 1.48 -11.75
CA LEU A 175 -8.56 0.62 -12.60
C LEU A 175 -9.15 -0.77 -12.81
N ASP A 176 -10.40 -1.00 -12.38
CA ASP A 176 -11.13 -2.27 -12.50
C ASP A 176 -10.25 -3.47 -12.09
N SER A 177 -10.14 -4.51 -12.92
CA SER A 177 -9.41 -5.75 -12.59
C SER A 177 -7.93 -5.55 -12.23
N ILE A 178 -7.28 -4.49 -12.73
CA ILE A 178 -5.89 -4.20 -12.42
C ILE A 178 -5.79 -3.66 -11.00
N GLY A 179 -6.60 -2.66 -10.65
CA GLY A 179 -6.52 -2.01 -9.33
C GLY A 179 -6.87 -2.93 -8.16
N ARG A 180 -7.63 -4.00 -8.41
CA ARG A 180 -7.92 -5.04 -7.41
C ARG A 180 -6.71 -5.88 -6.99
N ARG A 181 -5.64 -5.85 -7.78
CA ARG A 181 -4.45 -6.72 -7.62
C ARG A 181 -3.18 -5.96 -7.29
N LEU A 182 -3.17 -4.63 -7.41
CA LEU A 182 -2.03 -3.80 -7.10
C LEU A 182 -1.98 -3.51 -5.61
N VAL A 183 -0.92 -3.96 -4.94
CA VAL A 183 -0.63 -3.57 -3.56
C VAL A 183 -0.25 -2.09 -3.54
N THR A 184 -0.91 -1.29 -2.70
CA THR A 184 -0.71 0.16 -2.59
C THR A 184 -0.39 0.62 -1.18
N GLY A 185 -0.29 -0.30 -0.21
CA GLY A 185 -0.06 0.02 1.19
C GLY A 185 -0.25 -1.21 2.08
N GLY A 186 0.22 -1.14 3.31
CA GLY A 186 0.01 -2.21 4.28
C GLY A 186 0.30 -1.81 5.71
N ALA A 187 -0.13 -2.65 6.66
CA ALA A 187 0.13 -2.41 8.07
C ALA A 187 0.21 -3.73 8.85
N VAL A 188 0.90 -3.68 9.99
CA VAL A 188 0.90 -4.74 11.00
C VAL A 188 0.08 -4.25 12.20
N SER A 189 -0.76 -5.11 12.77
CA SER A 189 -1.56 -4.74 13.94
C SER A 189 -0.67 -4.39 15.14
N PRO A 190 -1.15 -3.56 16.09
CA PRO A 190 -0.33 -3.15 17.24
C PRO A 190 0.21 -4.32 18.08
N ASP A 191 -0.53 -5.43 18.14
CA ASP A 191 -0.15 -6.66 18.83
C ASP A 191 0.71 -7.63 17.98
N GLY A 192 0.90 -7.33 16.69
CA GLY A 192 1.66 -8.15 15.74
C GLY A 192 0.95 -9.42 15.30
N ARG A 193 -0.32 -9.61 15.64
CA ARG A 193 -1.09 -10.83 15.31
C ARG A 193 -1.76 -10.79 13.95
N HIS A 194 -1.86 -9.61 13.33
CA HIS A 194 -2.46 -9.44 12.03
C HIS A 194 -1.56 -8.60 11.12
N VAL A 195 -1.61 -8.90 9.84
CA VAL A 195 -0.98 -8.11 8.79
C VAL A 195 -2.02 -7.85 7.71
N VAL A 196 -2.06 -6.63 7.19
CA VAL A 196 -2.95 -6.22 6.12
C VAL A 196 -2.14 -5.68 4.96
N LEU A 197 -2.50 -6.09 3.74
CA LEU A 197 -2.11 -5.42 2.50
C LEU A 197 -3.36 -4.83 1.88
N ARG A 198 -3.29 -3.59 1.43
CA ARG A 198 -4.39 -2.97 0.69
C ARG A 198 -4.09 -2.92 -0.79
N THR A 199 -5.15 -2.81 -1.57
CA THR A 199 -5.13 -2.44 -2.98
C THR A 199 -5.96 -1.18 -3.18
N TYR A 200 -6.12 -0.76 -4.44
CA TYR A 200 -7.06 0.30 -4.78
C TYR A 200 -8.52 -0.07 -4.46
N ALA A 201 -8.84 -1.34 -4.20
CA ALA A 201 -10.21 -1.80 -4.04
C ALA A 201 -10.49 -2.52 -2.71
N ASP A 202 -9.49 -3.16 -2.09
CA ASP A 202 -9.71 -4.08 -0.97
C ASP A 202 -8.59 -3.99 0.08
N ALA A 203 -8.91 -4.35 1.32
CA ALA A 203 -7.93 -4.68 2.35
C ALA A 203 -7.93 -6.19 2.59
N PHE A 204 -6.79 -6.84 2.35
CA PHE A 204 -6.56 -8.26 2.56
C PHE A 204 -5.80 -8.45 3.87
N GLU A 205 -6.43 -9.10 4.84
CA GLU A 205 -5.88 -9.30 6.18
C GLU A 205 -5.59 -10.78 6.45
N TRP A 206 -4.41 -11.05 7.01
CA TRP A 206 -4.00 -12.36 7.49
C TRP A 206 -3.86 -12.38 9.01
N ASP A 207 -4.05 -13.57 9.59
CA ASP A 207 -3.55 -13.88 10.93
C ASP A 207 -2.08 -14.30 10.82
N VAL A 208 -1.19 -13.60 11.52
CA VAL A 208 0.25 -13.89 11.50
C VAL A 208 0.52 -15.23 12.19
N VAL A 209 1.09 -16.17 11.44
CA VAL A 209 1.42 -17.52 11.90
C VAL A 209 2.85 -17.55 12.41
N ASP A 210 3.05 -18.07 13.63
CA ASP A 210 4.37 -18.21 14.28
C ASP A 210 5.19 -16.91 14.39
N GLY A 211 4.54 -15.75 14.28
CA GLY A 211 5.21 -14.44 14.23
C GLY A 211 5.92 -14.15 12.91
N ASP A 212 5.78 -15.00 11.89
CA ASP A 212 6.43 -14.87 10.59
C ASP A 212 5.47 -14.26 9.56
N ILE A 213 5.62 -12.95 9.33
CA ILE A 213 4.83 -12.20 8.35
C ILE A 213 5.10 -12.69 6.92
N VAL A 214 6.36 -12.97 6.56
CA VAL A 214 6.71 -13.36 5.19
C VAL A 214 6.05 -14.69 4.85
N LYS A 215 6.22 -15.70 5.72
CA LYS A 215 5.57 -17.00 5.56
C LYS A 215 4.05 -16.89 5.56
N THR A 216 3.49 -16.00 6.39
CA THR A 216 2.04 -15.76 6.41
C THR A 216 1.55 -15.25 5.05
N LEU A 217 2.20 -14.23 4.49
CA LEU A 217 1.81 -13.65 3.20
C LEU A 217 2.00 -14.61 2.02
N THR A 218 2.95 -15.54 2.08
CA THR A 218 3.21 -16.50 1.01
C THR A 218 2.33 -17.74 1.06
N ASP A 219 1.96 -18.19 2.27
CA ASP A 219 1.42 -19.54 2.48
C ASP A 219 -0.04 -19.54 2.94
N GLN A 220 -0.58 -18.40 3.41
CA GLN A 220 -1.92 -18.33 4.00
C GLN A 220 -2.88 -17.51 3.13
N GLU A 221 -4.18 -17.79 3.27
CA GLU A 221 -5.23 -17.01 2.60
C GLU A 221 -5.69 -15.83 3.47
N PRO A 222 -5.86 -14.63 2.88
CA PRO A 222 -6.39 -13.48 3.59
C PRO A 222 -7.92 -13.50 3.67
N ARG A 223 -8.43 -12.69 4.58
CA ARG A 223 -9.80 -12.18 4.54
C ARG A 223 -9.83 -10.87 3.75
N ALA A 224 -10.77 -10.74 2.83
CA ALA A 224 -10.95 -9.52 2.04
C ALA A 224 -12.02 -8.60 2.67
N THR A 225 -11.67 -7.33 2.88
CA THR A 225 -12.57 -6.26 3.29
C THR A 225 -12.70 -5.26 2.13
N PRO A 226 -13.87 -5.12 1.50
CA PRO A 226 -14.07 -4.18 0.39
C PRO A 226 -13.91 -2.70 0.79
N LEU A 227 -13.27 -1.91 -0.07
CA LEU A 227 -13.04 -0.46 0.05
C LEU A 227 -13.60 0.34 -1.16
N PRO A 228 -14.90 0.18 -1.53
CA PRO A 228 -15.44 0.63 -2.83
C PRO A 228 -15.53 2.15 -3.06
N ASP A 229 -15.37 2.98 -2.01
CA ASP A 229 -15.60 4.43 -2.04
C ASP A 229 -14.30 5.24 -1.96
N GLU A 230 -13.20 4.64 -2.43
CA GLU A 230 -11.86 5.23 -2.45
C GLU A 230 -11.37 5.29 -3.90
N GLN A 231 -11.23 6.49 -4.47
CA GLN A 231 -10.86 6.63 -5.87
C GLN A 231 -9.40 6.25 -6.12
N GLN A 232 -8.47 6.66 -5.25
CA GLN A 232 -7.05 6.31 -5.29
C GLN A 232 -6.58 5.95 -3.89
N GLY A 233 -7.08 4.84 -3.35
CA GLY A 233 -6.73 4.45 -1.98
C GLY A 233 -5.33 3.83 -1.87
N GLU A 234 -4.51 4.37 -0.96
CA GLU A 234 -3.09 3.99 -0.78
C GLU A 234 -2.72 3.83 0.69
N ALA A 235 -3.12 4.76 1.56
CA ALA A 235 -2.81 4.61 2.98
C ALA A 235 -3.77 3.64 3.69
N ILE A 236 -3.24 2.76 4.54
CA ILE A 236 -4.00 1.92 5.48
C ILE A 236 -3.27 1.76 6.81
N ALA A 237 -4.00 1.82 7.91
CA ALA A 237 -3.46 1.63 9.26
C ALA A 237 -4.46 0.92 10.17
N TYR A 238 -3.97 0.14 11.13
CA TYR A 238 -4.80 -0.32 12.23
C TYR A 238 -5.08 0.81 13.24
N THR A 239 -6.25 0.75 13.86
CA THR A 239 -6.53 1.54 15.05
C THR A 239 -5.69 1.04 16.24
N PRO A 240 -5.46 1.86 17.29
CA PRO A 240 -4.57 1.48 18.38
C PRO A 240 -5.00 0.22 19.15
N ASP A 241 -6.29 -0.10 19.13
CA ASP A 241 -6.87 -1.32 19.71
C ASP A 241 -6.88 -2.53 18.73
N GLY A 242 -6.40 -2.34 17.50
CA GLY A 242 -6.37 -3.35 16.45
C GLY A 242 -7.73 -3.73 15.87
N SER A 243 -8.83 -3.07 16.27
CA SER A 243 -10.19 -3.52 15.93
C SER A 243 -10.71 -3.05 14.58
N ALA A 244 -10.05 -2.06 13.97
CA ALA A 244 -10.47 -1.47 12.71
C ALA A 244 -9.31 -0.97 11.86
N PHE A 245 -9.57 -0.77 10.58
CA PHE A 245 -8.70 -0.02 9.68
C PHE A 245 -9.10 1.44 9.65
N VAL A 246 -8.10 2.30 9.47
CA VAL A 246 -8.26 3.67 8.96
C VAL A 246 -7.50 3.78 7.65
N THR A 247 -8.13 4.38 6.63
CA THR A 247 -7.57 4.52 5.28
C THR A 247 -7.61 5.97 4.81
N ALA A 248 -6.78 6.28 3.82
CA ALA A 248 -6.77 7.55 3.10
C ALA A 248 -6.53 7.33 1.60
N CYS A 249 -6.87 8.35 0.81
CA CYS A 249 -6.61 8.37 -0.63
C CYS A 249 -5.49 9.35 -0.98
N ASP A 250 -4.78 9.02 -2.05
CA ASP A 250 -3.95 9.92 -2.82
C ASP A 250 -4.83 10.86 -3.68
N GLU A 251 -5.49 11.81 -3.02
CA GLU A 251 -6.27 12.85 -3.69
C GLU A 251 -5.38 14.09 -3.91
N PRO A 252 -5.21 14.56 -5.17
CA PRO A 252 -4.27 15.63 -5.50
C PRO A 252 -4.72 17.02 -5.03
N ALA A 253 -6.00 17.17 -4.66
CA ALA A 253 -6.53 18.43 -4.16
C ALA A 253 -7.85 18.25 -3.41
N GLY A 254 -8.11 19.18 -2.49
CA GLY A 254 -9.35 19.26 -1.73
C GLY A 254 -9.28 18.50 -0.41
N PRO A 255 -10.40 18.42 0.32
CA PRO A 255 -10.41 17.79 1.64
C PRO A 255 -10.19 16.28 1.57
N THR A 256 -9.10 15.79 2.17
CA THR A 256 -8.85 14.34 2.26
C THR A 256 -9.69 13.72 3.38
N THR A 257 -10.50 12.72 3.03
CA THR A 257 -11.32 12.00 4.02
C THR A 257 -10.57 10.79 4.57
N LEU A 258 -10.37 10.73 5.89
CA LEU A 258 -9.97 9.50 6.55
C LEU A 258 -11.20 8.64 6.81
N ARG A 259 -11.17 7.40 6.34
CA ARG A 259 -12.30 6.45 6.46
C ARG A 259 -11.96 5.36 7.46
N ARG A 260 -12.98 4.81 8.12
CA ARG A 260 -12.86 3.69 9.07
C ARG A 260 -13.63 2.48 8.54
N TYR A 261 -12.97 1.32 8.59
CA TYR A 261 -13.53 0.03 8.19
C TYR A 261 -13.39 -0.98 9.32
N VAL A 262 -14.41 -1.81 9.50
CA VAL A 262 -14.33 -3.00 10.36
C VAL A 262 -13.83 -4.13 9.46
N PRO A 263 -12.73 -4.83 9.80
CA PRO A 263 -12.23 -5.96 9.05
C PRO A 263 -13.31 -7.03 8.88
N ALA A 264 -13.30 -7.71 7.74
CA ALA A 264 -14.18 -8.83 7.49
C ALA A 264 -14.01 -9.91 8.59
N ALA A 265 -15.12 -10.41 9.11
CA ALA A 265 -15.10 -11.48 10.10
C ALA A 265 -14.54 -12.77 9.48
N ARG A 266 -13.94 -13.62 10.31
CA ARG A 266 -13.58 -14.98 9.88
C ARG A 266 -14.85 -15.72 9.44
N PRO A 267 -14.81 -16.46 8.31
CA PRO A 267 -15.80 -17.49 8.08
C PRO A 267 -15.77 -18.42 9.29
N SER A 268 -16.91 -18.62 9.94
CA SER A 268 -17.00 -19.69 10.94
C SER A 268 -16.77 -21.01 10.19
N PRO A 269 -15.98 -21.96 10.72
CA PRO A 269 -15.89 -23.27 10.11
C PRO A 269 -17.31 -23.84 10.06
N SER A 270 -17.84 -24.04 8.85
CA SER A 270 -19.09 -24.76 8.66
C SER A 270 -18.93 -26.15 9.30
N PRO A 271 -19.90 -26.64 10.07
CA PRO A 271 -19.88 -28.04 10.45
C PRO A 271 -19.84 -28.87 9.17
N SER A 272 -18.87 -29.78 9.05
CA SER A 272 -18.78 -30.69 7.92
C SER A 272 -20.10 -31.46 7.80
N GLU A 273 -20.89 -31.17 6.77
CA GLU A 273 -21.97 -32.05 6.37
C GLU A 273 -21.32 -33.29 5.76
N ASP A 274 -21.47 -34.42 6.46
CA ASP A 274 -21.20 -35.76 5.92
C ASP A 274 -21.99 -35.95 4.62
N GLN A 275 -21.36 -35.71 3.47
CA GLN A 275 -21.93 -36.07 2.18
C GLN A 275 -21.87 -37.59 2.01
N LYS A 276 -23.00 -38.24 2.31
CA LYS A 276 -23.31 -39.56 1.76
C LYS A 276 -23.34 -39.45 0.23
N SER A 277 -22.39 -40.14 -0.41
CA SER A 277 -22.38 -40.43 -1.84
C SER A 277 -23.70 -41.07 -2.26
N GLY A 278 -24.38 -40.42 -3.21
CA GLY A 278 -25.48 -41.00 -3.98
C GLY A 278 -25.10 -40.89 -5.45
N ASP A 279 -24.78 -42.03 -6.05
CA ASP A 279 -24.51 -42.16 -7.48
C ASP A 279 -25.75 -41.76 -8.29
N GLN A 280 -25.59 -40.82 -9.21
CA GLN A 280 -26.43 -40.75 -10.42
C GLN A 280 -25.58 -40.48 -11.66
N GLU A 281 -25.59 -41.51 -12.50
CA GLU A 281 -25.16 -41.58 -13.89
C GLU A 281 -25.73 -40.43 -14.72
N GLN A 282 -24.88 -39.69 -15.44
CA GLN A 282 -25.31 -38.72 -16.44
C GLN A 282 -24.75 -39.06 -17.82
N THR A 283 -25.68 -39.46 -18.68
CA THR A 283 -25.51 -39.82 -20.09
C THR A 283 -25.08 -38.65 -20.96
N LEU A 284 -24.16 -38.94 -21.89
CA LEU A 284 -23.71 -38.07 -22.97
C LEU A 284 -24.77 -37.94 -24.08
N ALA A 285 -25.02 -36.72 -24.54
CA ALA A 285 -25.49 -36.43 -25.90
C ALA A 285 -24.98 -35.04 -26.30
N GLY A 286 -24.27 -34.98 -27.43
CA GLY A 286 -23.80 -33.73 -28.03
C GLY A 286 -24.79 -33.16 -29.04
N ASP A 287 -24.60 -31.89 -29.39
CA ASP A 287 -24.81 -31.42 -30.77
C ASP A 287 -23.96 -30.17 -31.04
N ASP A 288 -23.57 -30.07 -32.31
CA ASP A 288 -22.56 -29.22 -32.93
C ASP A 288 -23.19 -27.93 -33.50
N GLY A 289 -22.42 -26.85 -33.63
CA GLY A 289 -22.94 -25.57 -34.17
C GLY A 289 -21.85 -24.51 -34.38
N GLY A 290 -21.29 -24.46 -35.59
CA GLY A 290 -20.10 -23.69 -35.95
C GLY A 290 -20.25 -22.16 -36.11
N ARG A 291 -19.21 -21.44 -35.62
CA ARG A 291 -18.32 -20.38 -36.22
C ARG A 291 -18.89 -19.36 -37.25
N PRO A 292 -18.39 -18.09 -37.32
CA PRO A 292 -16.95 -17.76 -37.30
C PRO A 292 -16.49 -16.40 -36.70
N GLY A 293 -15.18 -16.34 -36.39
CA GLY A 293 -14.27 -15.23 -36.72
C GLY A 293 -14.39 -13.87 -36.02
N ASN A 294 -13.44 -13.56 -35.13
CA ASN A 294 -12.60 -12.38 -35.33
C ASN A 294 -11.30 -12.45 -34.52
N ARG A 295 -10.18 -12.51 -35.25
CA ARG A 295 -8.85 -12.16 -34.76
C ARG A 295 -8.66 -10.67 -35.03
N LEU A 296 -8.36 -9.88 -34.00
CA LEU A 296 -7.63 -8.63 -34.17
C LEU A 296 -6.63 -8.47 -33.03
N MET A 297 -5.36 -8.32 -33.41
CA MET A 297 -4.24 -7.97 -32.55
C MET A 297 -4.06 -6.45 -32.45
N PHE A 298 -3.29 -6.07 -31.42
CA PHE A 298 -2.39 -4.90 -31.28
C PHE A 298 -2.83 -3.71 -30.42
N ALA A 299 -1.94 -3.40 -29.45
CA ALA A 299 -1.47 -2.11 -28.95
C ALA A 299 -2.55 -1.13 -28.42
N VAL A 300 -2.43 -0.56 -27.21
CA VAL A 300 -1.42 0.45 -26.84
C VAL A 300 -1.39 0.58 -25.31
N GLY A 301 -0.24 0.26 -24.70
CA GLY A 301 0.09 0.59 -23.31
C GLY A 301 0.65 2.01 -23.17
N ILE A 302 -0.09 3.03 -23.61
CA ILE A 302 0.29 4.46 -23.50
C ILE A 302 -0.87 5.33 -22.97
N THR A 303 -2.07 4.79 -22.75
CA THR A 303 -3.22 5.60 -22.29
C THR A 303 -3.23 5.88 -20.77
N GLY A 304 -2.54 5.09 -19.95
CA GLY A 304 -2.43 5.34 -18.50
C GLY A 304 -1.58 6.56 -18.16
N LEU A 305 -0.44 6.74 -18.85
CA LEU A 305 0.46 7.87 -18.62
C LEU A 305 -0.11 9.20 -19.14
N VAL A 306 -0.90 9.16 -20.21
CA VAL A 306 -1.53 10.36 -20.80
C VAL A 306 -2.65 10.90 -19.92
N LEU A 307 -3.40 10.05 -19.21
CA LEU A 307 -4.45 10.53 -18.30
C LEU A 307 -3.90 11.15 -17.02
N VAL A 308 -2.78 10.64 -16.50
CA VAL A 308 -2.05 11.28 -15.38
C VAL A 308 -1.47 12.63 -15.82
N LEU A 309 -0.85 12.70 -17.01
CA LEU A 309 -0.31 13.96 -17.54
C LEU A 309 -1.39 14.99 -17.91
N LEU A 310 -2.54 14.56 -18.43
CA LEU A 310 -3.67 15.46 -18.75
C LEU A 310 -4.40 15.95 -17.49
N GLY A 311 -4.49 15.11 -16.45
CA GLY A 311 -5.02 15.49 -15.13
C GLY A 311 -4.18 16.60 -14.49
N VAL A 312 -2.85 16.44 -14.49
CA VAL A 312 -1.91 17.43 -13.94
C VAL A 312 -1.90 18.73 -14.78
N MET A 313 -1.90 18.64 -16.12
CA MET A 313 -1.89 19.83 -16.99
C MET A 313 -3.20 20.65 -16.92
N GLY A 314 -4.34 19.98 -16.73
CA GLY A 314 -5.64 20.64 -16.55
C GLY A 314 -5.74 21.47 -15.26
N VAL A 315 -5.06 21.04 -14.19
CA VAL A 315 -5.01 21.76 -12.90
C VAL A 315 -4.10 22.99 -12.99
N VAL A 316 -2.96 22.89 -13.69
CA VAL A 316 -2.01 24.01 -13.87
C VAL A 316 -2.61 25.15 -14.71
N LEU A 317 -3.31 24.83 -15.80
CA LEU A 317 -3.94 25.85 -16.66
C LEU A 317 -5.08 26.60 -15.95
N ARG A 318 -5.76 25.96 -14.98
CA ARG A 318 -6.79 26.59 -14.16
C ARG A 318 -6.24 27.53 -13.08
N ARG A 319 -5.00 27.31 -12.62
CA ARG A 319 -4.31 28.15 -11.63
C ARG A 319 -3.62 29.36 -12.25
N LEU A 320 -3.23 29.30 -13.53
CA LEU A 320 -2.68 30.44 -14.27
C LEU A 320 -3.77 31.38 -14.83
N ALA A 321 -5.03 30.94 -14.82
CA ALA A 321 -6.19 31.71 -15.29
C ALA A 321 -6.98 32.39 -14.14
N ARG A 322 -6.44 32.41 -12.91
CA ARG A 322 -6.95 33.13 -11.74
C ARG A 322 -5.85 34.00 -11.16
#